data_AF-A0A930W3T0-F1
#
_entry.id   AF-A0A930W3T0-F1
#
_cell.length_a   1.000
_cell.length_b   1.000
_cell.length_c   1.000
_cell.angle_alpha   90.00
_cell.angle_beta   90.00
_cell.angle_gamma   90.00
#
_symmetry.space_group_name_H-M   'P 1'
#
loop_
_entity.id
_entity.type
_entity.pdbx_description
1 polymer ?
#
loop_
_entity_poly.entity_id
_entity_poly.type
_entity_poly.pdbx_seq_one_letter_code
_entity_poly.pdbx_strand_id
1 'polypeptide(L)'
;MAKAYPGVILRVPEGSLADELGLAAGDKILAINDMLLRDIIDVSFAMADEEIELLVEHTDGTQECIAFDKDYDEELGVEFESAVFDGIRACANHCYFCFVDMIAPQMRHSLSVKDDDYRLSFLYGNFVTLTNMGEADYARIARLHLSPLYVSVQCTNPVLRAE
;
A
#
# COMPACT_ATOMS: atom_id res chain seq x y z
N MET A 1 -0.88 -19.15 -9.04
CA MET A 1 -1.59 -18.55 -7.88
C MET A 1 -1.03 -17.14 -7.73
N ALA A 2 -1.89 -16.12 -7.71
CA ALA A 2 -1.46 -14.75 -7.43
C ALA A 2 -0.87 -14.72 -6.02
N LYS A 3 0.25 -14.01 -5.83
CA LYS A 3 0.89 -13.87 -4.53
C LYS A 3 0.05 -12.89 -3.70
N ALA A 4 -0.54 -13.36 -2.60
CA ALA A 4 -1.31 -12.53 -1.68
C ALA A 4 -0.37 -11.89 -0.65
N TYR A 5 -0.65 -10.64 -0.31
CA TYR A 5 0.13 -9.86 0.64
C TYR A 5 -0.82 -9.34 1.72
N PRO A 6 -0.91 -10.03 2.87
CA PRO A 6 -1.90 -9.70 3.87
C PRO A 6 -1.60 -8.35 4.53
N GLY A 7 -2.65 -7.61 4.84
CA GLY A 7 -2.55 -6.42 5.69
C GLY A 7 -2.40 -6.86 7.15
N VAL A 8 -1.20 -6.72 7.71
CA VAL A 8 -0.94 -7.01 9.13
C VAL A 8 -1.40 -5.84 9.98
N ILE A 9 -2.29 -6.12 10.94
CA ILE A 9 -2.82 -5.12 11.86
C ILE A 9 -1.75 -4.78 12.89
N LEU A 10 -1.33 -3.52 12.92
CA LEU A 10 -0.44 -2.96 13.94
C LEU A 10 -1.22 -2.61 15.21
N ARG A 11 -2.42 -2.03 15.07
CA ARG A 11 -3.24 -1.56 16.17
C ARG A 11 -4.72 -1.51 15.78
N VAL A 12 -5.57 -1.81 16.75
CA VAL A 12 -7.03 -1.63 16.69
C VAL A 12 -7.42 -0.58 17.73
N PRO A 13 -8.01 0.55 17.36
CA PRO A 13 -8.55 1.53 18.31
C PRO A 13 -9.76 0.96 19.07
N GLU A 14 -9.84 1.25 20.38
CA GLU A 14 -10.98 0.84 21.22
C GLU A 14 -12.30 1.43 20.70
N GLY A 15 -13.35 0.62 20.64
CA GLY A 15 -14.67 1.00 20.14
C GLY A 15 -14.74 1.23 18.62
N SER A 16 -13.74 0.74 17.88
CA SER A 16 -13.83 0.65 16.42
C SER A 16 -14.59 -0.59 15.97
N LEU A 17 -15.03 -0.61 14.71
CA LEU A 17 -15.66 -1.78 14.12
C LEU A 17 -14.78 -3.03 14.25
N ALA A 18 -13.47 -2.92 14.00
CA ALA A 18 -12.53 -4.02 14.17
C ALA A 18 -12.44 -4.53 15.64
N ASP A 19 -12.58 -3.65 16.63
CA ASP A 19 -12.64 -4.03 18.05
C ASP A 19 -13.92 -4.83 18.36
N GLU A 20 -15.06 -4.38 17.82
CA GLU A 20 -16.34 -5.10 17.95
C GLU A 20 -16.33 -6.47 17.27
N LEU A 21 -15.61 -6.59 16.14
CA LEU A 21 -15.37 -7.84 15.43
C LEU A 21 -14.31 -8.73 16.11
N GLY A 22 -13.66 -8.26 17.18
CA GLY A 22 -12.67 -9.02 17.93
C GLY A 22 -11.31 -9.15 17.26
N LEU A 23 -11.00 -8.28 16.28
CA LEU A 23 -9.70 -8.24 15.64
C LEU A 23 -8.65 -7.67 16.59
N ALA A 24 -7.41 -8.16 16.48
CA ALA A 24 -6.31 -7.72 17.33
C ALA A 24 -5.04 -7.39 16.54
N ALA A 25 -4.11 -6.70 17.20
CA ALA A 25 -2.77 -6.49 16.66
C ALA A 25 -2.09 -7.84 16.38
N GLY A 26 -1.51 -7.97 15.19
CA GLY A 26 -0.88 -9.19 14.67
C GLY A 26 -1.80 -10.04 13.79
N ASP A 27 -3.11 -9.81 13.81
CA ASP A 27 -4.03 -10.45 12.87
C ASP A 27 -3.80 -9.92 11.45
N LYS A 28 -4.14 -10.75 10.46
CA LYS A 28 -3.87 -10.51 9.05
C LYS A 28 -5.15 -10.50 8.25
N ILE A 29 -5.45 -9.37 7.61
CA ILE A 29 -6.56 -9.30 6.65
C ILE A 29 -6.04 -9.79 5.30
N LEU A 30 -6.57 -10.93 4.85
CA LEU A 30 -6.15 -11.60 3.61
C LEU A 30 -6.92 -11.09 2.39
N ALA A 31 -8.23 -10.88 2.55
CA ALA A 31 -9.13 -10.42 1.51
C ALA A 31 -10.34 -9.69 2.10
N ILE A 32 -10.95 -8.83 1.30
CA ILE A 32 -12.22 -8.15 1.58
C ILE A 32 -13.11 -8.34 0.34
N ASN A 33 -14.31 -8.90 0.49
CA ASN A 33 -15.23 -9.19 -0.62
C ASN A 33 -14.56 -9.95 -1.77
N ASP A 34 -13.88 -11.06 -1.45
CA ASP A 34 -13.03 -11.87 -2.35
C ASP A 34 -11.87 -11.12 -3.04
N MET A 35 -11.67 -9.83 -2.74
CA MET A 35 -10.58 -9.04 -3.30
C MET A 35 -9.32 -9.19 -2.46
N LEU A 36 -8.29 -9.80 -3.06
CA LEU A 36 -6.95 -9.82 -2.47
C LEU A 36 -6.40 -8.40 -2.34
N LEU A 37 -5.87 -8.10 -1.17
CA LEU A 37 -5.33 -6.80 -0.85
C LEU A 37 -3.86 -6.68 -1.27
N ARG A 38 -3.46 -5.48 -1.69
CA ARG A 38 -2.06 -5.12 -1.96
C ARG A 38 -1.57 -3.97 -1.09
N ASP A 39 -2.48 -3.13 -0.63
CA ASP A 39 -2.20 -1.89 0.06
C ASP A 39 -3.48 -1.35 0.71
N ILE A 40 -3.36 -0.27 1.48
CA ILE A 40 -4.49 0.38 2.14
C ILE A 40 -5.47 1.03 1.14
N ILE A 41 -5.06 1.31 -0.10
CA ILE A 41 -5.97 1.84 -1.12
C ILE A 41 -7.00 0.76 -1.48
N ASP A 42 -6.54 -0.48 -1.69
CA ASP A 42 -7.44 -1.61 -1.91
C ASP A 42 -8.39 -1.83 -0.73
N VAL A 43 -7.92 -1.66 0.51
CA VAL A 43 -8.77 -1.70 1.72
C VAL A 43 -9.85 -0.62 1.67
N SER A 44 -9.47 0.64 1.45
CA SER A 44 -10.44 1.74 1.38
C SER A 44 -11.48 1.56 0.28
N PHE A 45 -11.09 1.00 -0.87
CA PHE A 45 -12.04 0.72 -1.96
C PHE A 45 -12.97 -0.45 -1.63
N ALA A 46 -12.45 -1.52 -1.04
CA ALA A 46 -13.26 -2.69 -0.71
C ALA A 46 -14.22 -2.43 0.46
N MET A 47 -13.80 -1.61 1.43
CA MET A 47 -14.63 -1.15 2.55
C MET A 47 -15.65 -0.08 2.17
N ALA A 48 -15.71 0.36 0.90
CA ALA A 48 -16.72 1.32 0.46
C ALA A 48 -18.12 0.71 0.29
N ASP A 49 -18.24 -0.62 0.34
CA ASP A 49 -19.52 -1.33 0.32
C ASP A 49 -20.18 -1.35 1.72
N GLU A 50 -21.48 -1.67 1.78
CA GLU A 50 -22.22 -1.83 3.05
C GLU A 50 -22.15 -3.28 3.55
N GLU A 51 -22.22 -4.25 2.64
CA GLU A 51 -22.09 -5.68 2.93
C GLU A 51 -20.62 -6.10 2.77
N ILE A 52 -19.98 -6.47 3.88
CA ILE A 52 -18.55 -6.78 3.91
C ILE A 52 -18.31 -8.22 4.35
N GLU A 53 -17.49 -8.95 3.61
CA GLU A 53 -16.89 -10.23 4.00
C GLU A 53 -15.37 -10.07 4.15
N LEU A 54 -14.88 -10.22 5.38
CA LEU A 54 -13.44 -10.22 5.69
C LEU A 54 -12.94 -11.65 5.83
N LEU A 55 -11.88 -11.98 5.09
CA LEU A 55 -11.07 -13.16 5.36
C LEU A 55 -9.87 -12.76 6.21
N VAL A 56 -9.83 -13.24 7.45
CA VAL A 56 -8.78 -12.93 8.43
C VAL A 56 -8.01 -14.18 8.82
N GLU A 57 -6.70 -14.04 9.03
CA GLU A 57 -5.86 -15.05 9.68
C GLU A 57 -5.39 -14.48 11.02
N HIS A 58 -5.76 -15.13 12.12
CA HIS A 58 -5.33 -14.74 13.45
C HIS A 58 -3.88 -15.10 13.74
N THR A 59 -3.32 -14.54 14.81
CA THR A 59 -1.95 -14.83 15.25
C THR A 59 -1.65 -16.30 15.53
N ASP A 60 -2.66 -17.13 15.82
CA ASP A 60 -2.53 -18.58 16.02
C ASP A 60 -2.57 -19.38 14.71
N GLY A 61 -2.78 -18.70 13.57
CA GLY A 61 -2.85 -19.28 12.23
C GLY A 61 -4.25 -19.79 11.84
N THR A 62 -5.26 -19.62 12.70
CA THR A 62 -6.65 -19.92 12.34
C THR A 62 -7.15 -18.87 11.34
N GLN A 63 -7.95 -19.32 10.38
CA GLN A 63 -8.60 -18.44 9.41
C GLN A 63 -10.10 -18.39 9.65
N GLU A 64 -10.64 -17.18 9.64
CA GLU A 64 -12.06 -16.91 9.86
C GLU A 64 -12.58 -16.00 8.73
N CYS A 65 -13.79 -16.31 8.24
CA CYS A 65 -14.56 -15.42 7.39
C CYS A 65 -15.60 -14.72 8.25
N ILE A 66 -15.49 -13.39 8.35
CA ILE A 66 -16.39 -12.55 9.14
C ILE A 66 -17.23 -11.74 8.17
N ALA A 67 -18.54 -11.97 8.18
CA ALA A 67 -19.51 -11.22 7.38
C ALA A 67 -20.31 -10.28 8.27
N PHE A 68 -20.42 -9.01 7.88
CA PHE A 68 -21.16 -7.98 8.61
C PHE A 68 -21.67 -6.90 7.67
N ASP A 69 -22.70 -6.18 8.15
CA ASP A 69 -23.22 -4.98 7.51
C ASP A 69 -22.69 -3.76 8.26
N LYS A 70 -22.38 -2.68 7.56
CA LYS A 70 -21.93 -1.42 8.14
C LYS A 70 -22.59 -0.21 7.49
N ASP A 71 -22.53 0.94 8.15
CA ASP A 71 -22.91 2.19 7.51
C ASP A 71 -21.90 2.55 6.40
N TYR A 72 -22.36 3.28 5.38
CA TYR A 72 -21.54 3.60 4.21
C TYR A 72 -20.23 4.35 4.56
N ASP A 73 -20.27 5.26 5.53
CA ASP A 73 -19.14 6.05 6.00
C ASP A 73 -18.38 5.45 7.19
N GLU A 74 -18.78 4.26 7.64
CA GLU A 74 -18.11 3.57 8.74
C GLU A 74 -16.80 2.92 8.27
N GLU A 75 -15.71 3.24 8.96
CA GLU A 75 -14.40 2.67 8.70
C GLU A 75 -14.18 1.40 9.52
N LEU A 76 -13.36 0.47 9.01
CA LEU A 76 -12.99 -0.73 9.77
C LEU A 76 -12.27 -0.40 11.09
N GLY A 77 -11.55 0.73 11.14
CA GLY A 77 -10.80 1.15 12.32
C GLY A 77 -9.61 0.23 12.62
N VAL A 78 -8.70 0.10 11.67
CA VAL A 78 -7.44 -0.63 11.86
C VAL A 78 -6.27 0.22 11.39
N GLU A 79 -5.17 0.15 12.12
CA GLU A 79 -3.88 0.65 11.66
C GLU A 79 -3.03 -0.52 11.19
N PHE A 80 -2.55 -0.47 9.95
CA PHE A 80 -1.67 -1.49 9.40
C PHE A 80 -0.19 -1.18 9.68
N GLU A 81 0.65 -2.22 9.72
CA GLU A 81 2.10 -2.06 9.86
C GLU A 81 2.75 -1.29 8.69
N SER A 82 2.15 -1.37 7.52
CA SER A 82 2.62 -0.72 6.29
C SER A 82 1.43 -0.32 5.43
N ALA A 83 1.56 0.80 4.73
CA ALA A 83 0.59 1.25 3.73
C ALA A 83 0.53 0.32 2.49
N VAL A 84 1.65 -0.36 2.21
CA VAL A 84 1.83 -1.27 1.08
C VAL A 84 2.24 -2.64 1.61
N PHE A 85 1.40 -3.64 1.41
CA PHE A 85 1.51 -4.93 2.09
C PHE A 85 2.57 -5.83 1.45
N ASP A 86 2.89 -5.59 0.18
CA ASP A 86 3.97 -6.25 -0.55
C ASP A 86 5.34 -5.57 -0.42
N GLY A 87 5.40 -4.54 0.42
CA GLY A 87 6.59 -3.72 0.63
C GLY A 87 6.71 -2.56 -0.35
N ILE A 88 7.59 -1.63 -0.02
CA ILE A 88 7.82 -0.43 -0.82
C ILE A 88 8.51 -0.83 -2.12
N ARG A 89 7.95 -0.43 -3.26
CA ARG A 89 8.62 -0.58 -4.56
C ARG A 89 9.86 0.31 -4.61
N ALA A 90 11.01 -0.33 -4.77
CA ALA A 90 12.27 0.39 -4.88
C ALA A 90 12.45 1.06 -6.26
N CYS A 91 13.12 2.20 -6.26
CA CYS A 91 13.58 2.88 -7.45
C CYS A 91 14.52 1.97 -8.26
N ALA A 92 14.22 1.80 -9.55
CA ALA A 92 15.05 1.02 -10.48
C ALA A 92 16.09 1.88 -11.21
N ASN A 93 16.14 3.19 -10.92
CA ASN A 93 17.05 4.11 -11.61
C ASN A 93 18.43 4.10 -10.95
N HIS A 94 19.48 4.13 -11.78
CA HIS A 94 20.88 4.22 -11.36
C HIS A 94 21.47 5.60 -11.70
N CYS A 95 20.81 6.65 -11.24
CA CYS A 95 21.21 8.02 -11.53
C CYS A 95 22.59 8.33 -10.90
N TYR A 96 23.52 8.88 -11.68
CA TYR A 96 24.83 9.34 -11.20
C TYR A 96 24.73 10.33 -10.03
N PHE A 97 23.63 11.08 -9.95
CA PHE A 97 23.35 12.09 -8.93
C PHE A 97 22.43 11.59 -7.81
N CYS A 98 22.25 10.28 -7.63
CA CYS A 98 21.34 9.75 -6.62
C CYS A 98 21.84 10.08 -5.19
N PHE A 99 21.16 10.99 -4.50
CA PHE A 99 21.51 11.38 -3.13
C PHE A 99 21.48 10.20 -2.15
N VAL A 100 20.60 9.23 -2.38
CA VAL A 100 20.49 8.03 -1.53
C VAL A 100 21.72 7.13 -1.68
N ASP A 101 22.32 7.04 -2.88
CA ASP A 101 23.60 6.34 -3.07
C ASP A 101 24.79 7.06 -2.45
N MET A 102 24.66 8.37 -2.21
CA MET A 102 25.70 9.21 -1.62
C MET A 102 25.62 9.28 -0.09
N ILE A 103 24.72 8.52 0.54
CA ILE A 103 24.58 8.48 2.00
C ILE A 103 25.84 7.87 2.63
N ALA A 104 26.34 8.52 3.68
CA ALA A 104 27.51 8.06 4.43
C ALA A 104 27.29 6.66 5.04
N PRO A 105 28.35 5.85 5.21
CA PRO A 105 28.24 4.56 5.88
C PRO A 105 27.80 4.72 7.34
N GLN A 106 27.18 3.68 7.91
CA GLN A 106 26.69 3.64 9.29
C GLN A 106 25.56 4.63 9.63
N MET A 107 24.86 5.13 8.61
CA MET A 107 23.63 5.90 8.79
C MET A 107 22.43 4.97 9.04
N ARG A 108 21.32 5.54 9.52
CA ARG A 108 20.07 4.79 9.72
C ARG A 108 19.63 4.15 8.41
N HIS A 109 19.30 2.86 8.43
CA HIS A 109 18.90 2.09 7.25
C HIS A 109 17.72 2.71 6.49
N SER A 110 16.75 3.31 7.21
CA SER A 110 15.60 3.97 6.59
C SER A 110 15.97 5.12 5.65
N LEU A 111 17.13 5.75 5.85
CA LEU A 111 17.61 6.80 4.94
C LEU A 111 18.07 6.24 3.60
N SER A 112 18.44 4.96 3.54
CA SER A 112 18.92 4.27 2.33
C SER A 112 17.80 3.69 1.46
N VAL A 113 16.53 3.83 1.88
CA VAL A 113 15.38 3.37 1.09
C VAL A 113 15.17 4.33 -0.08
N LYS A 114 15.31 3.83 -1.30
CA LYS A 114 14.93 4.56 -2.51
C LYS A 114 13.51 4.18 -2.88
N ASP A 115 12.52 4.87 -2.35
CA ASP A 115 11.15 4.66 -2.79
C ASP A 115 10.92 5.27 -4.18
N ASP A 116 10.16 4.56 -5.00
CA ASP A 116 9.61 5.04 -6.27
C ASP A 116 8.30 4.30 -6.51
N ASP A 117 7.37 4.46 -5.56
CA ASP A 117 6.11 3.74 -5.50
C ASP A 117 4.94 4.71 -5.66
N TYR A 118 4.18 4.59 -6.75
CA TYR A 118 3.06 5.48 -7.04
C TYR A 118 1.97 5.43 -5.96
N ARG A 119 1.86 4.32 -5.22
CA ARG A 119 0.91 4.18 -4.11
C ARG A 119 1.26 5.14 -2.99
N LEU A 120 2.54 5.23 -2.63
CA LEU A 120 3.02 6.20 -1.64
C LEU A 120 2.97 7.64 -2.18
N SER A 121 3.10 7.82 -3.49
CA SER A 121 2.87 9.13 -4.11
C SER A 121 1.44 9.63 -3.89
N PHE A 122 0.46 8.76 -4.11
CA PHE A 122 -0.95 9.07 -3.88
C PHE A 122 -1.26 9.27 -2.39
N LEU A 123 -0.79 8.36 -1.52
CA LEU A 123 -1.13 8.36 -0.10
C LEU A 123 -0.42 9.45 0.70
N TYR A 124 0.87 9.69 0.41
CA TYR A 124 1.76 10.51 1.25
C TYR A 124 2.44 11.64 0.50
N GLY A 125 2.23 11.77 -0.81
CA GLY A 125 2.85 12.82 -1.61
C GLY A 125 4.31 12.57 -1.97
N ASN A 126 4.78 11.32 -1.87
CA ASN A 126 6.12 10.96 -2.28
C ASN A 126 6.31 11.20 -3.79
N PHE A 127 7.52 11.60 -4.18
CA PHE A 127 7.83 11.83 -5.58
C PHE A 127 8.17 10.54 -6.30
N VAL A 128 7.58 10.34 -7.48
CA VAL A 128 7.84 9.18 -8.34
C VAL A 128 8.38 9.59 -9.70
N THR A 129 9.17 8.72 -10.30
CA THR A 129 9.76 8.92 -11.63
C THR A 129 8.95 8.26 -12.74
N LEU A 130 8.02 7.37 -12.37
CA LEU A 130 7.20 6.52 -13.26
C LEU A 130 8.02 5.51 -14.09
N THR A 131 9.33 5.42 -13.93
CA THR A 131 10.20 4.60 -14.79
C THR A 131 10.11 3.12 -14.47
N ASN A 132 9.69 2.78 -13.25
CA ASN A 132 9.57 1.41 -12.80
C ASN A 132 8.14 0.87 -12.96
N MET A 133 7.16 1.59 -13.54
CA MET A 133 5.76 1.18 -13.64
C MET A 133 5.43 0.41 -14.94
N GLY A 134 4.50 -0.55 -14.86
CA GLY A 134 4.01 -1.33 -16.00
C GLY A 134 2.58 -0.97 -16.41
N GLU A 135 2.08 -1.59 -17.50
CA GLU A 135 0.70 -1.35 -18.00
C GLU A 135 -0.38 -1.59 -16.94
N ALA A 136 -0.23 -2.62 -16.12
CA ALA A 136 -1.17 -2.92 -15.04
C ALA A 136 -1.23 -1.81 -13.97
N ASP A 137 -0.09 -1.16 -13.69
CA ASP A 137 -0.03 -0.04 -12.73
C ASP A 137 -0.80 1.17 -13.30
N TYR A 138 -0.55 1.50 -14.57
CA TYR A 138 -1.25 2.60 -15.25
C TYR A 138 -2.76 2.33 -15.37
N ALA A 139 -3.15 1.10 -15.72
CA ALA A 139 -4.54 0.70 -15.78
C ALA A 139 -5.23 0.82 -14.41
N ARG A 140 -4.55 0.44 -13.32
CA ARG A 140 -5.07 0.61 -11.97
C ARG A 140 -5.23 2.09 -11.59
N ILE A 141 -4.23 2.92 -11.87
CA ILE A 141 -4.29 4.37 -11.61
C ILE A 141 -5.47 4.99 -12.33
N ALA A 142 -5.67 4.67 -13.61
CA ALA A 142 -6.79 5.17 -14.39
C ALA A 142 -8.14 4.68 -13.84
N ARG A 143 -8.25 3.37 -13.54
CA ARG A 143 -9.48 2.76 -13.02
C ARG A 143 -9.91 3.38 -11.68
N LEU A 144 -8.95 3.55 -10.77
CA LEU A 144 -9.21 4.04 -9.41
C LEU A 144 -9.05 5.57 -9.30
N HIS A 145 -8.75 6.27 -10.40
CA HIS A 145 -8.53 7.71 -10.44
C HIS A 145 -7.49 8.21 -9.40
N LEU A 146 -6.40 7.45 -9.21
CA LEU A 146 -5.37 7.77 -8.22
C LEU A 146 -4.64 9.06 -8.60
N SER A 147 -5.08 10.17 -8.03
CA SER A 147 -4.56 11.51 -8.28
C SER A 147 -4.72 12.40 -7.04
N PRO A 148 -3.77 13.31 -6.75
CA PRO A 148 -2.57 13.61 -7.54
C PRO A 148 -1.47 12.55 -7.41
N LEU A 149 -0.62 12.46 -8.44
CA LEU A 149 0.68 11.79 -8.37
C LEU A 149 1.77 12.85 -8.53
N TYR A 150 2.76 12.83 -7.66
CA TYR A 150 3.83 13.81 -7.63
C TYR A 150 4.99 13.30 -8.46
N VAL A 151 5.07 13.78 -9.70
CA VAL A 151 6.05 13.28 -10.68
C VAL A 151 7.32 14.14 -10.65
N SER A 152 8.46 13.50 -10.38
CA SER A 152 9.78 14.14 -10.48
C SER A 152 10.34 13.99 -11.89
N VAL A 153 10.41 15.10 -12.62
CA VAL A 153 10.94 15.14 -14.00
C VAL A 153 12.31 15.80 -13.98
N GLN A 154 13.35 14.98 -14.23
CA GLN A 154 14.74 15.44 -14.27
C GLN A 154 15.16 15.99 -15.64
N CYS A 155 14.67 15.39 -16.73
CA CYS A 155 14.96 15.82 -18.08
C CYS A 155 13.79 15.50 -19.03
N THR A 156 13.39 16.48 -19.84
CA THR A 156 12.39 16.33 -20.90
C THR A 156 13.01 16.16 -22.29
N ASN A 157 14.33 16.30 -22.42
CA ASN A 157 15.05 16.07 -23.68
C ASN A 157 15.27 14.55 -23.88
N PRO A 158 14.71 13.94 -24.94
CA PRO A 158 14.80 12.49 -25.15
C PRO A 158 16.23 11.99 -25.38
N VAL A 159 17.08 12.79 -26.02
CA VAL A 159 18.47 12.40 -26.33
C VAL A 159 19.27 12.31 -25.03
N LEU A 160 19.23 13.37 -24.22
CA LEU A 160 19.92 13.41 -22.92
C LEU A 160 19.36 12.42 -21.90
N ARG A 161 18.11 11.95 -22.07
CA ARG A 161 17.50 10.94 -21.20
C ARG A 161 17.95 9.51 -21.54
N ALA A 162 18.35 9.26 -22.79
CA ALA A 162 18.72 7.94 -23.28
C ALA A 162 20.23 7.64 -23.16
N GLU A 163 21.05 8.65 -22.87
CA GLU A 163 22.47 8.54 -22.51
C GLU A 163 22.66 8.03 -21.08
#